data_AF-A0A1B1NC07-F1
#
_entry.id   AF-A0A1B1NC07-F1
#
_cell.length_a   1.000
_cell.length_b   1.000
_cell.length_c   1.000
_cell.angle_alpha   90.00
_cell.angle_beta   90.00
_cell.angle_gamma   90.00
#
_symmetry.space_group_name_H-M   'P 1'
#
loop_
_entity.id
_entity.type
_entity.pdbx_description
1 polymer ?
#
loop_
_entity_poly.entity_id
_entity_poly.type
_entity_poly.pdbx_seq_one_letter_code
_entity_poly.pdbx_strand_id
1 'polypeptide(L)'
;MPRRGNPFRPSFGASPRVVAGRGDLLEEFDVALDEGPGSPMRSILVSGARGMGKTVVLNELEERARTRGWHVIRLPEGPGLLDELERSVLPAHLAEHDPDAERRRVTGGGISAVGSLATETTETYPTSQSVATMLQRLTEIAESHGTGVLLTLDEVQAAPVEDVARLASAYQHLLRDEREVAFVGAGLPAGIGTLLAQQGSTFLRRAERVDLEPLRQEEVRDAAVQTVRGAGRVISPEAVERLAVIAHGYPYLLQLVGYQAWRAAGDGEVITEADVETTLPLVVDRMSRLVHTPALRELPQGQLDYLQAMSIDDGPSSTGEVAARLGVSKQHGNVVRGRLIDRELIVPAGHGLVDVALPYLREHLRRR
;
A
#
# COMPACT_ATOMS: atom_id res chain seq x y z
N MET A 1 5.31 5.69 -37.01
CA MET A 1 6.06 5.73 -35.73
C MET A 1 5.28 4.98 -34.67
N PRO A 2 5.91 4.19 -33.79
CA PRO A 2 5.18 3.58 -32.68
C PRO A 2 4.58 4.69 -31.81
N ARG A 3 3.28 4.57 -31.48
CA ARG A 3 2.59 5.49 -30.57
C ARG A 3 3.37 5.56 -29.26
N ARG A 4 3.85 6.73 -28.87
CA ARG A 4 4.47 6.94 -27.55
C ARG A 4 3.38 6.75 -26.48
N GLY A 5 3.46 5.65 -25.74
CA GLY A 5 2.52 5.36 -24.65
C GLY A 5 2.60 6.42 -23.56
N ASN A 6 1.49 6.69 -22.90
CA ASN A 6 1.43 7.64 -21.78
C ASN A 6 2.37 7.18 -20.65
N PRO A 7 3.28 8.03 -20.15
CA PRO A 7 4.21 7.63 -19.10
C PRO A 7 3.59 7.63 -17.71
N PHE A 8 2.47 8.34 -17.52
CA PHE A 8 1.73 8.38 -16.26
C PHE A 8 0.80 7.18 -16.13
N ARG A 9 0.71 6.64 -14.91
CA ARG A 9 0.00 5.40 -14.60
C ARG A 9 -0.99 5.61 -13.45
N PRO A 10 -2.17 6.19 -13.72
CA PRO A 10 -3.18 6.45 -12.69
C PRO A 10 -4.03 5.22 -12.33
N SER A 11 -3.64 4.02 -12.78
CA SER A 11 -4.33 2.77 -12.42
C SER A 11 -3.99 2.38 -10.97
N PHE A 12 -4.97 1.85 -10.24
CA PHE A 12 -4.77 1.39 -8.87
C PHE A 12 -3.64 0.37 -8.79
N GLY A 13 -2.75 0.54 -7.80
CA GLY A 13 -1.62 -0.35 -7.54
C GLY A 13 -0.51 -0.36 -8.60
N ALA A 14 -0.62 0.41 -9.69
CA ALA A 14 0.43 0.44 -10.71
C ALA A 14 1.59 1.35 -10.26
N SER A 15 2.80 0.79 -10.18
CA SER A 15 3.99 1.59 -9.91
C SER A 15 4.20 2.65 -11.01
N PRO A 16 4.33 3.94 -10.62
CA PRO A 16 4.69 5.00 -11.55
C PRO A 16 6.13 4.79 -12.06
N ARG A 17 6.47 5.42 -13.18
CA ARG A 17 7.87 5.36 -13.67
C ARG A 17 8.85 6.11 -12.77
N VAL A 18 8.34 7.10 -12.03
CA VAL A 18 9.09 7.90 -11.08
C VAL A 18 8.32 7.89 -9.77
N VAL A 19 8.94 7.34 -8.73
CA VAL A 19 8.38 7.30 -7.37
C VAL A 19 8.82 8.57 -6.65
N ALA A 20 7.89 9.49 -6.42
CA ALA A 20 8.18 10.78 -5.82
C ALA A 20 8.31 10.67 -4.29
N GLY A 21 9.31 11.33 -3.69
CA GLY A 21 9.39 11.55 -2.24
C GLY A 21 9.57 10.31 -1.36
N ARG A 22 9.93 9.15 -1.94
CA ARG A 22 10.14 7.89 -1.20
C ARG A 22 11.58 7.36 -1.30
N GLY A 23 12.53 8.16 -1.78
CA GLY A 23 13.92 7.74 -2.00
C GLY A 23 14.58 7.18 -0.75
N ASP A 24 14.63 7.99 0.31
CA ASP A 24 15.28 7.66 1.58
C ASP A 24 14.74 6.34 2.17
N LEU A 25 13.41 6.17 2.22
CA LEU A 25 12.76 4.94 2.67
C LEU A 25 13.26 3.71 1.90
N LEU A 26 13.29 3.82 0.57
CA LEU A 26 13.67 2.70 -0.28
C LEU A 26 15.18 2.39 -0.19
N GLU A 27 16.01 3.42 0.00
CA GLU A 27 17.46 3.27 0.21
C GLU A 27 17.79 2.69 1.59
N GLU A 28 17.09 3.10 2.64
CA GLU A 28 17.23 2.52 3.97
C GLU A 28 16.79 1.06 4.01
N PHE A 29 15.72 0.70 3.29
CA PHE A 29 15.33 -0.71 3.15
C PHE A 29 16.40 -1.54 2.44
N ASP A 30 17.01 -0.99 1.39
CA ASP A 30 18.12 -1.64 0.69
C ASP A 30 19.30 -1.93 1.62
N VAL A 31 19.72 -0.93 2.39
CA VAL A 31 20.78 -1.08 3.40
C VAL A 31 20.40 -2.16 4.42
N ALA A 32 19.14 -2.18 4.86
CA ALA A 32 18.67 -3.15 5.83
C ALA A 32 18.68 -4.59 5.31
N LEU A 33 18.36 -4.81 4.04
CA LEU A 33 18.50 -6.12 3.42
C LEU A 33 19.96 -6.56 3.38
N ASP A 34 20.90 -5.63 3.14
CA ASP A 34 22.33 -5.93 3.06
C ASP A 34 22.98 -6.13 4.46
N GLU A 35 22.48 -5.48 5.51
CA GLU A 35 23.04 -5.53 6.88
C GLU A 35 22.80 -6.85 7.64
N GLY A 36 21.76 -7.61 7.27
CA GLY A 36 21.43 -8.85 7.97
C GLY A 36 20.36 -8.69 9.07
N PRO A 37 20.06 -9.78 9.79
CA PRO A 37 19.06 -9.83 10.85
C PRO A 37 19.35 -8.79 11.95
N GLY A 38 18.28 -8.16 12.47
CA GLY A 38 18.38 -7.13 13.50
C GLY A 38 18.29 -5.69 12.98
N SER A 39 18.42 -5.47 11.66
CA SER A 39 18.18 -4.15 11.07
C SER A 39 16.68 -3.76 11.20
N PRO A 40 16.34 -2.61 11.82
CA PRO A 40 14.94 -2.23 12.08
C PRO A 40 14.08 -2.16 10.82
N MET A 41 14.69 -1.71 9.72
CA MET A 41 14.06 -1.53 8.42
C MET A 41 13.73 -2.85 7.71
N ARG A 42 14.03 -4.01 8.30
CA ARG A 42 13.47 -5.31 7.85
C ARG A 42 12.04 -5.55 8.35
N SER A 43 11.55 -4.77 9.30
CA SER A 43 10.18 -4.89 9.82
C SER A 43 9.49 -3.54 9.75
N ILE A 44 8.72 -3.29 8.68
CA ILE A 44 8.12 -1.98 8.40
C ILE A 44 6.59 -2.06 8.44
N LEU A 45 5.96 -1.05 9.04
CA LEU A 45 4.53 -0.76 8.91
C LEU A 45 4.34 0.60 8.22
N VAL A 46 3.86 0.55 6.98
CA VAL A 46 3.56 1.71 6.15
C VAL A 46 2.13 2.18 6.40
N SER A 47 1.98 3.37 6.96
CA SER A 47 0.69 4.00 7.20
C SER A 47 0.40 5.10 6.19
N GLY A 48 -0.85 5.32 5.83
CA GLY A 48 -1.25 6.55 5.14
C GLY A 48 -2.68 6.51 4.65
N ALA A 49 -3.23 7.70 4.37
CA ALA A 49 -4.55 7.85 3.78
C ALA A 49 -4.61 7.18 2.39
N ARG A 50 -5.82 7.11 1.79
CA ARG A 50 -6.06 6.26 0.61
C ARG A 50 -5.08 6.42 -0.55
N GLY A 51 -5.17 7.34 -1.47
CA GLY A 51 -4.28 7.43 -2.66
C GLY A 51 -2.83 7.91 -2.40
N MET A 52 -2.27 7.65 -1.22
CA MET A 52 -0.94 8.10 -0.77
C MET A 52 0.24 7.26 -1.28
N GLY A 53 -0.04 6.19 -2.01
CA GLY A 53 0.98 5.34 -2.62
C GLY A 53 1.48 4.20 -1.75
N LYS A 54 0.69 3.72 -0.77
CA LYS A 54 1.03 2.54 0.06
C LYS A 54 1.39 1.31 -0.77
N THR A 55 0.48 0.87 -1.65
CA THR A 55 0.72 -0.24 -2.57
C THR A 55 1.91 0.00 -3.51
N VAL A 56 2.15 1.27 -3.90
CA VAL A 56 3.33 1.61 -4.72
C VAL A 56 4.61 1.39 -3.92
N VAL A 57 4.68 1.88 -2.68
CA VAL A 57 5.81 1.66 -1.78
C VAL A 57 6.04 0.15 -1.58
N LEU A 58 4.98 -0.62 -1.31
CA LEU A 58 5.09 -2.09 -1.23
C LEU A 58 5.71 -2.68 -2.50
N ASN A 59 5.19 -2.35 -3.67
CA ASN A 59 5.71 -2.85 -4.94
C ASN A 59 7.19 -2.50 -5.16
N GLU A 60 7.63 -1.28 -4.81
CA GLU A 60 9.03 -0.87 -4.96
C GLU A 60 9.95 -1.62 -3.99
N LEU A 61 9.52 -1.82 -2.74
CA LEU A 61 10.27 -2.61 -1.75
C LEU A 61 10.38 -4.08 -2.19
N GLU A 62 9.29 -4.63 -2.71
CA GLU A 62 9.28 -5.98 -3.29
C GLU A 62 10.23 -6.09 -4.49
N GLU A 63 10.23 -5.12 -5.39
CA GLU A 63 11.11 -5.15 -6.56
C GLU A 63 12.58 -5.05 -6.17
N ARG A 64 12.90 -4.22 -5.17
CA ARG A 64 14.24 -4.12 -4.58
C ARG A 64 14.70 -5.43 -3.94
N ALA A 65 13.80 -6.12 -3.25
CA ALA A 65 14.06 -7.44 -2.69
C ALA A 65 14.26 -8.50 -3.80
N ARG A 66 13.38 -8.55 -4.82
CA ARG A 66 13.53 -9.47 -5.97
C ARG A 66 14.84 -9.26 -6.72
N THR A 67 15.25 -8.00 -6.92
CA THR A 67 16.51 -7.66 -7.58
C THR A 67 17.72 -8.18 -6.81
N ARG A 68 17.60 -8.35 -5.49
CA ARG A 68 18.59 -8.99 -4.61
C ARG A 68 18.42 -10.51 -4.48
N GLY A 69 17.52 -11.12 -5.24
CA GLY A 69 17.25 -12.55 -5.20
C GLY A 69 16.41 -13.02 -3.99
N TRP A 70 15.79 -12.10 -3.26
CA TRP A 70 14.90 -12.47 -2.16
C TRP A 70 13.60 -13.09 -2.68
N HIS A 71 13.10 -14.08 -1.96
CA HIS A 71 11.79 -14.64 -2.21
C HIS A 71 10.72 -13.70 -1.65
N VAL A 72 9.95 -13.08 -2.54
CA VAL A 72 8.84 -12.21 -2.15
C VAL A 72 7.55 -13.02 -2.07
N ILE A 73 6.91 -13.00 -0.90
CA ILE A 73 5.61 -13.61 -0.64
C ILE A 73 4.61 -12.50 -0.31
N ARG A 74 3.66 -12.31 -1.22
CA ARG A 74 2.48 -11.48 -0.97
C ARG A 74 1.48 -12.27 -0.16
N LEU A 75 1.17 -11.77 1.02
CA LEU A 75 0.22 -12.36 1.94
C LEU A 75 -1.21 -12.06 1.45
N PRO A 76 -2.13 -13.03 1.54
CA PRO A 76 -3.51 -12.81 1.15
C PRO A 76 -4.17 -11.71 1.98
N GLU A 77 -4.97 -10.88 1.32
CA GLU A 77 -5.76 -9.83 1.96
C GLU A 77 -7.13 -10.38 2.39
N GLY A 78 -7.59 -10.05 3.59
CA GLY A 78 -8.96 -10.36 3.99
C GLY A 78 -9.12 -11.58 4.91
N PRO A 79 -10.38 -12.05 5.11
CA PRO A 79 -10.67 -13.17 5.99
C PRO A 79 -10.11 -14.48 5.43
N GLY A 80 -9.38 -15.23 6.25
CA GLY A 80 -8.76 -16.50 5.83
C GLY A 80 -7.33 -16.34 5.32
N LEU A 81 -6.64 -15.24 5.66
CA LEU A 81 -5.24 -14.99 5.32
C LEU A 81 -4.37 -16.21 5.63
N LEU A 82 -4.48 -16.76 6.84
CA LEU A 82 -3.66 -17.91 7.23
C LEU A 82 -4.05 -19.18 6.50
N ASP A 83 -5.34 -19.40 6.30
CA ASP A 83 -5.85 -20.58 5.60
C ASP A 83 -5.35 -20.62 4.15
N GLU A 84 -5.35 -19.49 3.45
CA GLU A 84 -4.82 -19.38 2.09
C GLU A 84 -3.29 -19.44 2.06
N LEU A 85 -2.63 -18.82 3.05
CA LEU A 85 -1.17 -18.90 3.21
C LEU A 85 -0.70 -20.35 3.42
N GLU A 86 -1.37 -21.10 4.29
CA GLU A 86 -1.05 -22.49 4.62
C GLU A 86 -1.37 -23.46 3.47
N ARG A 87 -2.49 -23.26 2.77
CA ARG A 87 -2.98 -24.24 1.78
C ARG A 87 -2.52 -23.97 0.35
N SER A 88 -2.11 -22.74 0.03
CA SER A 88 -1.81 -22.35 -1.34
C SER A 88 -0.48 -21.62 -1.48
N VAL A 89 -0.30 -20.50 -0.78
CA VAL A 89 0.83 -19.60 -1.07
C VAL A 89 2.18 -20.22 -0.69
N LEU A 90 2.34 -20.68 0.57
CA LEU A 90 3.60 -21.28 1.00
C LEU A 90 3.89 -22.62 0.31
N PRO A 91 2.92 -23.55 0.16
CA PRO A 91 3.16 -24.77 -0.59
C PRO A 91 3.57 -24.52 -2.05
N ALA A 92 3.02 -23.52 -2.72
CA ALA A 92 3.39 -23.18 -4.09
C ALA A 92 4.85 -22.71 -4.18
N HIS A 93 5.27 -21.79 -3.30
CA HIS A 93 6.66 -21.32 -3.24
C HIS A 93 7.64 -22.43 -2.90
N LEU A 94 7.30 -23.31 -1.94
CA LEU A 94 8.13 -24.46 -1.60
C LEU A 94 8.21 -25.45 -2.78
N ALA A 95 7.12 -25.73 -3.49
CA ALA A 95 7.16 -26.61 -4.65
C ALA A 95 8.04 -26.08 -5.79
N GLU A 96 8.16 -24.76 -5.92
CA GLU A 96 9.00 -24.11 -6.93
C GLU A 96 10.49 -24.13 -6.55
N HIS A 97 10.80 -23.86 -5.27
CA HIS A 97 12.16 -23.55 -4.82
C HIS A 97 12.83 -24.63 -3.97
N ASP A 98 12.07 -25.52 -3.31
CA ASP A 98 12.64 -26.58 -2.49
C ASP A 98 13.21 -27.68 -3.39
N PRO A 99 14.54 -27.96 -3.33
CA PRO A 99 15.14 -29.06 -4.09
C PRO A 99 14.60 -30.44 -3.68
N ASP A 100 14.09 -30.56 -2.45
CA ASP A 100 13.52 -31.80 -1.91
C ASP A 100 12.02 -31.91 -2.18
N ALA A 101 11.38 -30.89 -2.78
CA ALA A 101 10.01 -31.02 -3.26
C ALA A 101 9.98 -32.10 -4.34
N GLU A 102 9.30 -33.21 -4.08
CA GLU A 102 9.23 -34.37 -4.98
C GLU A 102 8.75 -33.95 -6.39
N ARG A 103 9.70 -33.63 -7.28
CA ARG A 103 9.45 -33.61 -8.72
C ARG A 103 9.29 -35.05 -9.10
N ARG A 104 8.05 -35.54 -9.14
CA ARG A 104 7.68 -36.86 -9.66
C ARG A 104 8.15 -36.97 -11.11
N ARG A 105 9.43 -37.27 -11.29
CA ARG A 105 10.07 -37.45 -12.58
C ARG A 105 9.62 -38.82 -13.03
N VAL A 106 8.66 -38.87 -13.94
CA VAL A 106 8.27 -40.11 -14.63
C VAL A 106 9.47 -40.53 -15.49
N THR A 107 10.43 -41.23 -14.88
CA THR A 107 11.42 -42.02 -15.59
C THR A 107 10.85 -43.43 -15.70
N GLY A 108 10.18 -43.72 -16.80
CA GLY A 108 9.70 -45.09 -17.04
C GLY A 108 8.81 -45.22 -18.25
N GLY A 109 9.43 -45.26 -19.43
CA GLY A 109 8.88 -46.05 -20.53
C GLY A 109 9.07 -47.55 -20.25
N GLY A 110 8.21 -48.38 -20.81
CA GLY A 110 8.48 -49.76 -21.21
C GLY A 110 8.88 -50.78 -20.13
N ILE A 111 7.99 -51.76 -19.92
CA ILE A 111 8.24 -53.19 -19.61
C ILE A 111 9.23 -53.49 -18.46
N SER A 112 8.74 -54.06 -17.36
CA SER A 112 9.21 -55.34 -16.78
C SER A 112 8.50 -55.64 -15.46
N ALA A 113 7.92 -56.84 -15.36
CA ALA A 113 7.27 -57.36 -14.18
C ALA A 113 8.31 -57.93 -13.19
N VAL A 114 8.71 -57.18 -12.15
CA VAL A 114 9.19 -57.70 -10.86
C VAL A 114 8.87 -56.65 -9.79
N GLY A 115 8.26 -57.09 -8.68
CA GLY A 115 7.59 -56.25 -7.69
C GLY A 115 8.43 -55.11 -7.10
N SER A 116 7.81 -53.93 -7.04
CA SER A 116 8.19 -52.83 -6.16
C SER A 116 7.30 -52.89 -4.93
N LEU A 117 7.83 -53.32 -3.78
CA LEU A 117 7.23 -53.05 -2.49
C LEU A 117 7.30 -51.53 -2.26
N ALA A 118 6.18 -50.84 -2.46
CA ALA A 118 6.02 -49.48 -1.99
C ALA A 118 5.83 -49.56 -0.47
N THR A 119 6.88 -49.26 0.29
CA THR A 119 6.76 -49.02 1.73
C THR A 119 5.97 -47.73 1.91
N GLU A 120 4.66 -47.83 2.10
CA GLU A 120 3.87 -46.71 2.63
C GLU A 120 4.25 -46.54 4.10
N THR A 121 5.15 -45.59 4.36
CA THR A 121 5.44 -45.12 5.71
C THR A 121 4.24 -44.32 6.21
N THR A 122 3.36 -44.96 6.97
CA THR A 122 2.30 -44.27 7.71
C THR A 122 2.91 -43.65 8.97
N GLU A 123 3.10 -42.33 8.98
CA GLU A 123 3.51 -41.61 10.18
C GLU A 123 2.43 -41.69 11.26
N THR A 124 2.81 -42.15 12.46
CA THR A 124 1.93 -42.31 13.63
C THR A 124 1.34 -40.97 14.12
N TYR A 125 1.97 -39.84 13.76
CA TYR A 125 1.56 -38.49 14.09
C TYR A 125 1.68 -37.62 12.84
N PRO A 126 0.67 -37.58 11.95
CA PRO A 126 0.73 -36.74 10.76
C PRO A 126 0.87 -35.28 11.21
N THR A 127 2.04 -34.68 10.97
CA THR A 127 2.25 -33.27 11.25
C THR A 127 1.68 -32.48 10.08
N SER A 128 0.57 -31.76 10.28
CA SER A 128 0.17 -30.73 9.34
C SER A 128 1.26 -29.66 9.36
N GLN A 129 1.88 -29.37 8.21
CA GLN A 129 2.88 -28.31 8.14
C GLN A 129 2.23 -26.97 8.47
N SER A 130 2.67 -26.33 9.56
CA SER A 130 2.17 -25.01 9.97
C SER A 130 2.80 -23.90 9.13
N VAL A 131 2.20 -22.69 9.10
CA VAL A 131 2.85 -21.49 8.53
C VAL A 131 4.28 -21.33 9.02
N ALA A 132 4.51 -21.49 10.33
CA ALA A 132 5.83 -21.33 10.92
C ALA A 132 6.85 -22.34 10.34
N THR A 133 6.46 -23.60 10.23
CA THR A 133 7.30 -24.67 9.67
C THR A 133 7.63 -24.41 8.20
N MET A 134 6.64 -24.02 7.40
CA MET A 134 6.85 -23.74 5.98
C MET A 134 7.70 -22.49 5.74
N LEU A 135 7.49 -21.42 6.52
CA LEU A 135 8.33 -20.22 6.46
C LEU A 135 9.76 -20.51 6.90
N GLN A 136 9.95 -21.32 7.93
CA GLN A 136 11.28 -21.75 8.35
C GLN A 136 11.98 -22.52 7.23
N ARG A 137 11.29 -23.47 6.59
CA ARG A 137 11.87 -24.22 5.47
C ARG A 137 12.23 -23.30 4.30
N LEU A 138 11.35 -22.36 3.97
CA LEU A 138 11.61 -21.42 2.86
C LEU A 138 12.78 -20.48 3.16
N THR A 139 12.91 -20.01 4.40
CA THR A 139 14.07 -19.19 4.82
C THR A 139 15.36 -20.00 4.78
N GLU A 140 15.37 -21.27 5.22
CA GLU A 140 16.53 -22.16 5.10
C GLU A 140 16.97 -22.36 3.63
N ILE A 141 16.02 -22.50 2.72
CA ILE A 141 16.30 -22.59 1.26
C ILE A 141 16.92 -21.27 0.77
N ALA A 142 16.30 -20.13 1.09
CA ALA A 142 16.79 -18.81 0.68
C ALA A 142 18.22 -18.54 1.19
N GLU A 143 18.48 -18.84 2.47
CA GLU A 143 19.79 -18.69 3.12
C GLU A 143 20.86 -19.53 2.45
N SER A 144 20.53 -20.74 1.97
CA SER A 144 21.46 -21.60 1.23
C SER A 144 21.95 -20.97 -0.09
N HIS A 145 21.21 -19.98 -0.60
CA HIS A 145 21.55 -19.17 -1.78
C HIS A 145 22.07 -17.77 -1.43
N GLY A 146 22.27 -17.46 -0.15
CA GLY A 146 22.72 -16.15 0.33
C GLY A 146 21.65 -15.05 0.20
N THR A 147 20.37 -15.42 0.21
CA THR A 147 19.24 -14.48 0.12
C THR A 147 18.28 -14.68 1.30
N GLY A 148 17.13 -14.00 1.27
CA GLY A 148 16.11 -14.08 2.32
C GLY A 148 14.68 -14.15 1.79
N VAL A 149 13.73 -14.09 2.73
CA VAL A 149 12.29 -14.08 2.47
C VAL A 149 11.68 -12.75 2.89
N LEU A 150 11.02 -12.06 1.96
CA LEU A 150 10.23 -10.86 2.23
C LEU A 150 8.73 -11.21 2.23
N LEU A 151 8.07 -10.96 3.35
CA LEU A 151 6.61 -11.05 3.48
C LEU A 151 5.98 -9.67 3.32
N THR A 152 5.01 -9.52 2.42
CA THR A 152 4.26 -8.27 2.24
C THR A 152 2.78 -8.43 2.49
N LEU A 153 2.17 -7.52 3.26
CA LEU A 153 0.72 -7.50 3.50
C LEU A 153 0.16 -6.11 3.19
N ASP A 154 -0.59 -5.97 2.09
CA ASP A 154 -1.34 -4.75 1.83
C ASP A 154 -2.67 -4.76 2.61
N GLU A 155 -3.24 -3.58 2.82
CA GLU A 155 -4.48 -3.35 3.54
C GLU A 155 -4.60 -4.17 4.85
N VAL A 156 -3.63 -4.05 5.77
CA VAL A 156 -3.56 -4.86 7.01
C VAL A 156 -4.88 -4.89 7.81
N GLN A 157 -5.71 -3.86 7.71
CA GLN A 157 -7.02 -3.79 8.37
C GLN A 157 -8.11 -4.67 7.75
N ALA A 158 -7.88 -5.20 6.53
CA ALA A 158 -8.77 -6.17 5.90
C ALA A 158 -8.58 -7.56 6.50
N ALA A 159 -7.38 -7.89 6.99
CA ALA A 159 -7.08 -9.17 7.61
C ALA A 159 -7.64 -9.25 9.06
N PRO A 160 -8.14 -10.43 9.49
CA PRO A 160 -8.50 -10.65 10.88
C PRO A 160 -7.30 -10.43 11.81
N VAL A 161 -7.53 -9.74 12.93
CA VAL A 161 -6.49 -9.46 13.93
C VAL A 161 -5.82 -10.76 14.42
N GLU A 162 -6.60 -11.82 14.59
CA GLU A 162 -6.11 -13.13 15.06
C GLU A 162 -5.13 -13.76 14.05
N ASP A 163 -5.42 -13.62 12.75
CA ASP A 163 -4.57 -14.13 11.68
C ASP A 163 -3.23 -13.39 11.65
N VAL A 164 -3.29 -12.05 11.71
CA VAL A 164 -2.09 -11.20 11.75
C VAL A 164 -1.26 -11.47 13.01
N ALA A 165 -1.90 -11.71 14.16
CA ALA A 165 -1.20 -12.04 15.41
C ALA A 165 -0.46 -13.39 15.34
N ARG A 166 -1.09 -14.43 14.76
CA ARG A 166 -0.47 -15.74 14.53
C ARG A 166 0.70 -15.63 13.53
N LEU A 167 0.54 -14.88 12.45
CA LEU A 167 1.63 -14.61 11.51
C LEU A 167 2.79 -13.88 12.19
N ALA A 168 2.50 -12.83 12.98
CA ALA A 168 3.51 -12.09 13.73
C ALA A 168 4.26 -12.97 14.73
N SER A 169 3.58 -13.95 15.35
CA SER A 169 4.21 -14.96 16.21
C SER A 169 5.19 -15.86 15.43
N ALA A 170 4.77 -16.36 14.26
CA ALA A 170 5.64 -17.15 13.39
C ALA A 170 6.87 -16.35 12.93
N TYR A 171 6.67 -15.10 12.50
CA TYR A 171 7.73 -14.18 12.11
C TYR A 171 8.69 -13.87 13.27
N GLN A 172 8.16 -13.69 14.49
CA GLN A 172 8.99 -13.46 15.67
C GLN A 172 9.92 -14.66 15.99
N HIS A 173 9.47 -15.90 15.72
CA HIS A 173 10.35 -17.06 15.88
C HIS A 173 11.52 -17.01 14.90
N LEU A 174 11.26 -16.71 13.62
CA LEU A 174 12.31 -16.57 12.61
C LEU A 174 13.34 -15.50 12.96
N LEU A 175 12.89 -14.35 13.48
CA LEU A 175 13.79 -13.30 13.93
C LEU A 175 14.64 -13.71 15.14
N ARG A 176 14.08 -14.49 16.07
CA ARG A 176 14.84 -15.02 17.23
C ARG A 176 15.92 -16.01 16.83
N ASP A 177 15.68 -16.73 15.74
CA ASP A 177 16.63 -17.67 15.15
C ASP A 177 17.59 -16.99 14.17
N GLU A 178 17.62 -15.64 14.15
CA GLU A 178 18.46 -14.81 13.27
C GLU A 178 18.34 -15.19 11.78
N ARG A 179 17.12 -15.53 11.34
CA ARG A 179 16.86 -15.88 9.94
C ARG A 179 16.83 -14.67 9.02
N GLU A 180 17.16 -14.89 7.74
CA GLU A 180 17.07 -13.89 6.68
C GLU A 180 15.61 -13.66 6.26
N VAL A 181 14.86 -12.96 7.11
CA VAL A 181 13.44 -12.65 6.91
C VAL A 181 13.18 -11.15 7.08
N ALA A 182 12.25 -10.63 6.27
CA ALA A 182 11.75 -9.27 6.35
C ALA A 182 10.21 -9.28 6.24
N PHE A 183 9.57 -8.27 6.82
CA PHE A 183 8.13 -8.05 6.77
C PHE A 183 7.82 -6.58 6.48
N VAL A 184 6.92 -6.34 5.52
CA VAL A 184 6.37 -5.02 5.24
C VAL A 184 4.85 -5.10 5.20
N GLY A 185 4.18 -4.47 6.16
CA GLY A 185 2.73 -4.31 6.16
C GLY A 185 2.34 -2.90 5.74
N ALA A 186 1.26 -2.73 4.98
CA ALA A 186 0.71 -1.42 4.67
C ALA A 186 -0.78 -1.34 5.00
N GLY A 187 -1.25 -0.19 5.46
CA GLY A 187 -2.68 -0.01 5.70
C GLY A 187 -3.05 1.39 6.18
N LEU A 188 -4.31 1.52 6.57
CA LEU A 188 -4.83 2.79 7.05
C LEU A 188 -4.34 3.09 8.47
N PRO A 189 -4.05 4.36 8.83
CA PRO A 189 -3.70 4.78 10.19
C PRO A 189 -4.57 4.17 11.30
N ALA A 190 -5.89 4.22 11.16
CA ALA A 190 -6.81 3.64 12.15
C ALA A 190 -6.69 2.11 12.23
N GLY A 191 -6.44 1.46 11.09
CA GLY A 191 -6.23 0.02 10.98
C GLY A 191 -4.96 -0.43 11.69
N ILE A 192 -3.85 0.24 11.38
CA ILE A 192 -2.56 0.00 12.03
C ILE A 192 -2.66 0.30 13.53
N GLY A 193 -3.27 1.43 13.92
CA GLY A 193 -3.50 1.75 15.32
C GLY A 193 -4.28 0.67 16.07
N THR A 194 -5.33 0.14 15.44
CA THR A 194 -6.11 -0.98 15.99
C THR A 194 -5.26 -2.23 16.17
N LEU A 195 -4.51 -2.62 15.12
CA LEU A 195 -3.62 -3.78 15.16
C LEU A 195 -2.59 -3.68 16.29
N LEU A 196 -2.00 -2.50 16.47
CA LEU A 196 -1.00 -2.25 17.51
C LEU A 196 -1.59 -2.21 18.92
N ALA A 197 -2.87 -1.84 19.09
CA ALA A 197 -3.54 -1.81 20.38
C ALA A 197 -3.85 -3.20 20.95
N GLN A 198 -3.92 -4.22 20.10
CA GLN A 198 -4.33 -5.58 20.46
C GLN A 198 -3.31 -6.30 21.35
N GLN A 199 -3.80 -7.26 22.15
CA GLN A 199 -2.95 -8.14 22.95
C GLN A 199 -2.39 -9.25 22.04
N GLY A 200 -1.06 -9.41 22.01
CA GLY A 200 -0.37 -10.38 21.14
C GLY A 200 0.35 -9.78 19.94
N SER A 201 0.10 -8.51 19.59
CA SER A 201 0.83 -7.79 18.54
C SER A 201 2.06 -7.01 19.06
N THR A 202 2.59 -7.39 20.23
CA THR A 202 3.75 -6.72 20.87
C THR A 202 4.97 -6.67 19.97
N PHE A 203 5.14 -7.64 19.08
CA PHE A 203 6.18 -7.61 18.06
C PHE A 203 5.97 -6.47 17.06
N LEU A 204 4.78 -6.36 16.47
CA LEU A 204 4.45 -5.33 15.48
C LEU A 204 4.57 -3.91 16.04
N ARG A 205 4.50 -3.74 17.37
CA ARG A 205 4.78 -2.45 18.03
C ARG A 205 6.23 -1.97 17.89
N ARG A 206 7.15 -2.89 17.60
CA ARG A 206 8.58 -2.63 17.37
C ARG A 206 8.95 -2.55 15.90
N ALA A 207 8.01 -2.79 14.99
CA ALA A 207 8.22 -2.52 13.58
C ALA A 207 8.40 -1.00 13.38
N GLU A 208 9.29 -0.65 12.46
CA GLU A 208 9.53 0.74 12.06
C GLU A 208 8.26 1.31 11.42
N ARG A 209 7.91 2.55 11.78
CA ARG A 209 6.67 3.17 11.31
C ARG A 209 6.96 4.20 10.25
N VAL A 210 6.37 4.00 9.09
CA VAL A 210 6.56 4.89 7.96
C VAL A 210 5.20 5.50 7.61
N ASP A 211 4.99 6.73 8.06
CA ASP A 211 3.77 7.49 7.76
C ASP A 211 3.94 8.20 6.40
N LEU A 212 3.13 7.79 5.42
CA LEU A 212 3.10 8.39 4.09
C LEU A 212 2.33 9.69 4.12
N GLU A 213 3.08 10.79 4.19
CA GLU A 213 2.56 12.15 4.08
C GLU A 213 2.36 12.60 2.62
N PRO A 214 1.55 13.65 2.38
CA PRO A 214 1.43 14.30 1.08
C PRO A 214 2.80 14.69 0.54
N LEU A 215 3.00 14.50 -0.76
CA LEU A 215 4.21 14.94 -1.44
C LEU A 215 4.35 16.44 -1.30
N ARG A 216 5.58 16.88 -1.04
CA ARG A 216 5.95 18.28 -1.09
C ARG A 216 5.80 18.78 -2.52
N GLN A 217 5.50 20.07 -2.69
CA GLN A 217 5.34 20.66 -4.01
C GLN A 217 6.55 20.40 -4.92
N GLU A 218 7.76 20.48 -4.38
CA GLU A 218 9.01 20.17 -5.10
C GLU A 218 9.04 18.72 -5.62
N GLU A 219 8.65 17.75 -4.79
CA GLU A 219 8.61 16.34 -5.19
C GLU A 219 7.60 16.07 -6.31
N VAL A 220 6.45 16.77 -6.27
CA VAL A 220 5.45 16.68 -7.34
C VAL A 220 5.99 17.26 -8.64
N ARG A 221 6.63 18.44 -8.57
CA ARG A 221 7.23 19.12 -9.74
C ARG A 221 8.32 18.25 -10.36
N ASP A 222 9.25 17.76 -9.54
CA ASP A 222 10.37 16.93 -9.99
C ASP A 222 9.87 15.64 -10.64
N ALA A 223 8.92 14.95 -10.00
CA ALA A 223 8.36 13.72 -10.55
C ALA A 223 7.61 13.96 -11.87
N ALA A 224 6.87 15.07 -12.01
CA ALA A 224 6.20 15.44 -13.25
C ALA A 224 7.21 15.69 -14.37
N VAL A 225 8.25 16.49 -14.11
CA VAL A 225 9.32 16.79 -15.08
C VAL A 225 10.05 15.51 -15.50
N GLN A 226 10.48 14.69 -14.55
CA GLN A 226 11.19 13.45 -14.83
C GLN A 226 10.33 12.45 -15.61
N THR A 227 9.04 12.32 -15.26
CA THR A 227 8.12 11.40 -15.95
C THR A 227 7.92 11.81 -17.42
N VAL A 228 7.73 13.11 -17.69
CA VAL A 228 7.55 13.63 -19.05
C VAL A 228 8.85 13.54 -19.86
N ARG A 229 9.98 13.92 -19.25
CA ARG A 229 11.31 13.85 -19.88
C ARG A 229 11.70 12.41 -20.21
N GLY A 230 11.45 11.45 -19.30
CA GLY A 230 11.69 10.02 -19.52
C GLY A 230 10.88 9.43 -20.67
N ALA A 231 9.82 10.11 -21.11
CA ALA A 231 9.03 9.76 -22.30
C ALA A 231 9.43 10.55 -23.57
N GLY A 232 10.49 11.35 -23.48
CA GLY A 232 11.03 12.13 -24.59
C GLY A 232 10.21 13.37 -24.96
N ARG A 233 9.48 13.95 -24.00
CA ARG A 233 8.77 15.24 -24.15
C ARG A 233 9.24 16.22 -23.09
N VAL A 234 8.78 17.47 -23.20
CA VAL A 234 9.02 18.53 -22.22
C VAL A 234 7.68 18.95 -21.62
N ILE A 235 7.69 19.38 -20.35
CA ILE A 235 6.58 20.07 -19.71
C ILE A 235 7.06 21.48 -19.39
N SER A 236 6.27 22.48 -19.75
CA SER A 236 6.61 23.89 -19.49
C SER A 236 6.61 24.19 -17.99
N PRO A 237 7.43 25.17 -17.51
CA PRO A 237 7.46 25.54 -16.10
C PRO A 237 6.06 25.90 -15.54
N GLU A 238 5.26 26.64 -16.31
CA GLU A 238 3.90 27.04 -15.92
C GLU A 238 2.97 25.82 -15.78
N ALA A 239 3.10 24.85 -16.69
CA ALA A 239 2.37 23.58 -16.61
C ALA A 239 2.77 22.74 -15.39
N VAL A 240 4.06 22.74 -15.03
CA VAL A 240 4.56 22.03 -13.84
C VAL A 240 3.95 22.62 -12.58
N GLU A 241 3.97 23.96 -12.46
CA GLU A 241 3.36 24.66 -11.32
C GLU A 241 1.86 24.37 -11.25
N ARG A 242 1.16 24.47 -12.38
CA ARG A 242 -0.27 24.23 -12.41
C ARG A 242 -0.63 22.79 -12.06
N LEU A 243 0.15 21.82 -12.53
CA LEU A 243 -0.03 20.41 -12.22
C LEU A 243 0.14 20.18 -10.72
N ALA A 244 1.17 20.78 -10.11
CA ALA A 244 1.47 20.61 -8.70
C ALA A 244 0.34 21.17 -7.80
N VAL A 245 -0.26 22.30 -8.20
CA VAL A 245 -1.46 22.86 -7.56
C VAL A 245 -2.64 21.88 -7.64
N ILE A 246 -2.95 21.34 -8.84
CA ILE A 246 -4.08 20.41 -9.02
C ILE A 246 -3.82 19.05 -8.33
N ALA A 247 -2.56 18.65 -8.19
CA ALA A 247 -2.21 17.39 -7.55
C ALA A 247 -2.41 17.40 -6.03
N HIS A 248 -2.38 18.57 -5.37
CA HIS A 248 -2.48 18.70 -3.91
C HIS A 248 -1.49 17.82 -3.13
N GLY A 249 -0.30 17.56 -3.68
CA GLY A 249 0.66 16.62 -3.09
C GLY A 249 0.22 15.15 -3.11
N TYR A 250 -0.90 14.82 -3.74
CA TYR A 250 -1.46 13.48 -3.73
C TYR A 250 -0.90 12.65 -4.89
N PRO A 251 -0.16 11.55 -4.64
CA PRO A 251 0.50 10.77 -5.70
C PRO A 251 -0.46 10.29 -6.79
N TYR A 252 -1.65 9.85 -6.40
CA TYR A 252 -2.69 9.46 -7.35
C TYR A 252 -3.10 10.60 -8.28
N LEU A 253 -3.23 11.83 -7.77
CA LEU A 253 -3.59 12.99 -8.57
C LEU A 253 -2.45 13.45 -9.48
N LEU A 254 -1.19 13.41 -9.02
CA LEU A 254 -0.02 13.63 -9.88
C LEU A 254 -0.08 12.73 -11.12
N GLN A 255 -0.33 11.44 -10.95
CA GLN A 255 -0.46 10.51 -12.06
C GLN A 255 -1.71 10.79 -12.92
N LEU A 256 -2.83 11.13 -12.31
CA LEU A 256 -4.07 11.38 -13.04
C LEU A 256 -4.02 12.67 -13.88
N VAL A 257 -3.54 13.76 -13.30
CA VAL A 257 -3.37 15.06 -13.98
C VAL A 257 -2.36 14.89 -15.11
N GLY A 258 -1.19 14.32 -14.83
CA GLY A 258 -0.17 14.06 -15.85
C GLY A 258 -0.70 13.18 -16.98
N TYR A 259 -1.46 12.14 -16.67
CA TYR A 259 -2.08 11.27 -17.67
C TYR A 259 -3.02 12.05 -18.60
N GLN A 260 -3.88 12.92 -18.05
CA GLN A 260 -4.83 13.69 -18.85
C GLN A 260 -4.14 14.81 -19.63
N ALA A 261 -3.18 15.52 -19.03
CA ALA A 261 -2.40 16.56 -19.69
C ALA A 261 -1.59 16.00 -20.87
N TRP A 262 -0.98 14.81 -20.70
CA TRP A 262 -0.29 14.11 -21.79
C TRP A 262 -1.23 13.81 -22.97
N ARG A 263 -2.49 13.46 -22.69
CA ARG A 263 -3.50 13.23 -23.73
C ARG A 263 -3.98 14.52 -24.38
N ALA A 264 -4.16 15.58 -23.60
CA ALA A 264 -4.57 16.89 -24.09
C ALA A 264 -3.53 17.49 -25.05
N ALA A 265 -2.24 17.37 -24.70
CA ALA A 265 -1.13 17.81 -25.54
C ALA A 265 -1.00 17.06 -26.88
N GLY A 266 -1.69 15.91 -27.04
CA GLY A 266 -1.71 15.15 -28.29
C GLY A 266 -0.32 14.70 -28.73
N ASP A 267 0.08 15.06 -29.96
CA ASP A 267 1.40 14.78 -30.53
C ASP A 267 2.43 15.91 -30.29
N GLY A 268 2.06 16.95 -29.55
CA GLY A 268 2.95 18.06 -29.21
C GLY A 268 4.20 17.62 -28.44
N GLU A 269 5.31 18.33 -28.65
CA GLU A 269 6.58 18.07 -27.95
C GLU A 269 6.58 18.63 -26.51
N VAL A 270 5.79 19.67 -26.27
CA VAL A 270 5.69 20.39 -25.00
C VAL A 270 4.28 20.28 -24.44
N ILE A 271 4.16 19.87 -23.17
CA ILE A 271 2.92 19.97 -22.39
C ILE A 271 2.84 21.39 -21.82
N THR A 272 1.78 22.11 -22.18
CA THR A 272 1.54 23.50 -21.83
C THR A 272 0.66 23.65 -20.60
N GLU A 273 0.62 24.85 -20.01
CA GLU A 273 -0.28 25.14 -18.89
C GLU A 273 -1.75 24.90 -19.28
N ALA A 274 -2.13 25.26 -20.51
CA ALA A 274 -3.48 25.02 -21.02
C ALA A 274 -3.84 23.53 -21.08
N ASP A 275 -2.90 22.66 -21.46
CA ASP A 275 -3.10 21.21 -21.46
C ASP A 275 -3.38 20.68 -20.05
N VAL A 276 -2.75 21.27 -19.04
CA VAL A 276 -2.95 20.91 -17.63
C VAL A 276 -4.23 21.51 -17.07
N GLU A 277 -4.55 22.77 -17.38
CA GLU A 277 -5.76 23.45 -16.91
C GLU A 277 -7.02 22.71 -17.33
N THR A 278 -7.07 22.22 -18.57
CA THR A 278 -8.23 21.48 -19.09
C THR A 278 -8.50 20.17 -18.33
N THR A 279 -7.56 19.69 -17.52
CA THR A 279 -7.71 18.46 -16.73
C THR A 279 -8.57 18.65 -15.48
N LEU A 280 -8.65 19.86 -14.90
CA LEU A 280 -9.26 20.07 -13.59
C LEU A 280 -10.72 19.57 -13.52
N PRO A 281 -11.63 19.90 -14.46
CA PRO A 281 -13.00 19.38 -14.41
C PRO A 281 -13.07 17.86 -14.45
N LEU A 282 -12.21 17.22 -15.24
CA LEU A 282 -12.13 15.76 -15.38
C LEU A 282 -11.61 15.08 -14.11
N VAL A 283 -10.62 15.71 -13.46
CA VAL A 283 -10.06 15.23 -12.19
C VAL A 283 -11.11 15.29 -11.10
N VAL A 284 -11.81 16.43 -10.95
CA VAL A 284 -12.85 16.58 -9.92
C VAL A 284 -14.02 15.63 -10.15
N ASP A 285 -14.46 15.43 -11.40
CA ASP A 285 -15.50 14.42 -11.72
C ASP A 285 -15.05 13.00 -11.36
N ARG A 286 -13.83 12.63 -11.76
CA ARG A 286 -13.30 11.29 -11.49
C ARG A 286 -13.16 11.05 -9.99
N MET A 287 -12.61 12.01 -9.24
CA MET A 287 -12.52 11.95 -7.78
C MET A 287 -13.91 11.84 -7.13
N SER A 288 -14.85 12.65 -7.59
CA SER A 288 -16.25 12.61 -7.14
C SER A 288 -16.88 11.23 -7.30
N ARG A 289 -16.73 10.62 -8.46
CA ARG A 289 -17.38 9.34 -8.79
C ARG A 289 -16.66 8.13 -8.19
N LEU A 290 -15.33 8.10 -8.23
CA LEU A 290 -14.55 6.91 -7.88
C LEU A 290 -14.05 6.89 -6.43
N VAL A 291 -13.92 8.07 -5.79
CA VAL A 291 -13.37 8.18 -4.43
C VAL A 291 -14.42 8.70 -3.47
N HIS A 292 -14.97 9.90 -3.72
CA HIS A 292 -15.87 10.56 -2.77
C HIS A 292 -17.23 9.85 -2.66
N THR A 293 -17.89 9.57 -3.78
CA THR A 293 -19.22 8.91 -3.76
C THR A 293 -19.19 7.57 -3.01
N PRO A 294 -18.23 6.65 -3.27
CA PRO A 294 -18.13 5.42 -2.48
C PRO A 294 -17.81 5.67 -1.00
N ALA A 295 -16.89 6.58 -0.70
CA ALA A 295 -16.49 6.88 0.69
C ALA A 295 -17.63 7.48 1.53
N LEU A 296 -18.54 8.21 0.89
CA LEU A 296 -19.69 8.83 1.55
C LEU A 296 -20.94 7.94 1.60
N ARG A 297 -20.99 6.84 0.82
CA ARG A 297 -22.22 6.04 0.61
C ARG A 297 -22.79 5.44 1.89
N GLU A 298 -21.91 4.99 2.80
CA GLU A 298 -22.29 4.27 4.02
C GLU A 298 -22.20 5.14 5.27
N LEU A 299 -22.13 6.46 5.10
CA LEU A 299 -22.06 7.36 6.24
C LEU A 299 -23.45 7.55 6.88
N PRO A 300 -23.54 7.45 8.21
CA PRO A 300 -24.72 7.94 8.92
C PRO A 300 -25.00 9.41 8.58
N GLN A 301 -26.27 9.80 8.52
CA GLN A 301 -26.67 11.16 8.12
C GLN A 301 -25.94 12.25 8.93
N GLY A 302 -25.84 12.10 10.25
CA GLY A 302 -25.13 13.08 11.10
C GLY A 302 -23.63 13.23 10.80
N GLN A 303 -22.97 12.22 10.22
CA GLN A 303 -21.59 12.35 9.73
C GLN A 303 -21.54 13.10 8.40
N LEU A 304 -22.51 12.86 7.51
CA LEU A 304 -22.63 13.60 6.25
C LEU A 304 -22.95 15.07 6.50
N ASP A 305 -23.88 15.38 7.41
CA ASP A 305 -24.23 16.74 7.81
C ASP A 305 -23.00 17.48 8.36
N TYR A 306 -22.16 16.80 9.15
CA TYR A 306 -20.91 17.37 9.64
C TYR A 306 -19.94 17.74 8.52
N LEU A 307 -19.76 16.86 7.54
CA LEU A 307 -18.94 17.15 6.36
C LEU A 307 -19.53 18.29 5.52
N GLN A 308 -20.85 18.38 5.38
CA GLN A 308 -21.52 19.48 4.71
C GLN A 308 -21.34 20.81 5.46
N ALA A 309 -21.42 20.80 6.79
CA ALA A 309 -21.18 21.99 7.60
C ALA A 309 -19.71 22.46 7.52
N MET A 310 -18.75 21.53 7.38
CA MET A 310 -17.35 21.85 7.11
C MET A 310 -17.15 22.42 5.70
N SER A 311 -17.87 21.93 4.69
CA SER A 311 -17.68 22.34 3.30
C SER A 311 -17.97 23.81 3.05
N ILE A 312 -18.63 24.51 3.97
CA ILE A 312 -18.85 25.97 3.92
C ILE A 312 -17.53 26.74 3.99
N ASP A 313 -16.53 26.25 4.72
CA ASP A 313 -15.22 26.90 4.83
C ASP A 313 -14.35 26.57 3.60
N ASP A 314 -13.39 27.43 3.25
CA ASP A 314 -12.41 27.15 2.17
C ASP A 314 -11.10 26.50 2.66
N GLY A 315 -10.93 26.43 3.98
CA GLY A 315 -9.77 25.82 4.64
C GLY A 315 -10.19 25.16 5.96
N PRO A 316 -9.23 24.87 6.87
CA PRO A 316 -9.51 24.19 8.13
C PRO A 316 -10.72 24.77 8.88
N SER A 317 -11.63 23.89 9.29
CA SER A 317 -12.88 24.23 9.96
C SER A 317 -12.73 24.12 11.48
N SER A 318 -13.29 25.09 12.20
CA SER A 318 -13.40 25.04 13.66
C SER A 318 -14.43 24.02 14.11
N THR A 319 -14.03 23.07 14.94
CA THR A 319 -14.93 22.00 15.42
C THR A 319 -16.09 22.56 16.24
N GLY A 320 -15.84 23.65 16.97
CA GLY A 320 -16.86 24.36 17.74
C GLY A 320 -17.86 25.09 16.85
N GLU A 321 -17.41 25.70 15.77
CA GLU A 321 -18.28 26.38 14.80
C GLU A 321 -19.10 25.36 14.00
N VAL A 322 -18.49 24.25 13.57
CA VAL A 322 -19.22 23.16 12.91
C VAL A 322 -20.32 22.63 13.82
N ALA A 323 -20.05 22.40 15.11
CA ALA A 323 -21.07 21.98 16.06
C ALA A 323 -22.20 23.04 16.22
N ALA A 324 -21.84 24.32 16.23
CA ALA A 324 -22.81 25.42 16.30
C ALA A 324 -23.70 25.49 15.04
N ARG A 325 -23.12 25.33 13.83
CA ARG A 325 -23.85 25.28 12.55
C ARG A 325 -24.87 24.14 12.52
N LEU A 326 -24.52 23.00 13.12
CA LEU A 326 -25.38 21.82 13.23
C LEU A 326 -26.40 21.90 14.36
N GLY A 327 -26.28 22.88 15.27
CA GLY A 327 -27.13 22.96 16.47
C GLY A 327 -26.92 21.83 17.47
N VAL A 328 -25.73 21.20 17.48
CA VAL A 328 -25.39 20.08 18.38
C VAL A 328 -24.44 20.50 19.48
N SER A 329 -24.39 19.73 20.57
CA SER A 329 -23.43 19.98 21.64
C SER A 329 -21.99 19.73 21.17
N LYS A 330 -21.01 20.42 21.78
CA LYS A 330 -19.57 20.20 21.50
C LYS A 330 -19.15 18.75 21.73
N GLN A 331 -19.71 18.09 22.75
CA GLN A 331 -19.46 16.68 23.02
C GLN A 331 -19.93 15.79 21.87
N HIS A 332 -21.15 16.01 21.37
CA HIS A 332 -21.67 15.26 20.23
C HIS A 332 -20.84 15.51 18.96
N GLY A 333 -20.51 16.78 18.67
CA GLY A 333 -19.66 17.14 17.54
C GLY A 333 -18.27 16.48 17.60
N ASN A 334 -17.68 16.36 18.79
CA ASN A 334 -16.39 15.68 18.97
C ASN A 334 -16.46 14.17 18.74
N VAL A 335 -17.58 13.52 19.08
CA VAL A 335 -17.79 12.08 18.77
C VAL A 335 -17.90 11.86 17.26
N VAL A 336 -18.67 12.72 16.56
CA VAL A 336 -18.80 12.67 15.10
C VAL A 336 -17.46 12.93 14.42
N ARG A 337 -16.71 13.94 14.90
CA ARG A 337 -15.35 14.24 14.46
C ARG A 337 -14.42 13.02 14.59
N GLY A 338 -14.38 12.37 15.75
CA GLY A 338 -13.53 11.20 15.96
C GLY A 338 -13.80 10.10 14.94
N ARG A 339 -15.08 9.78 14.72
CA ARG A 339 -15.50 8.78 13.72
C ARG A 339 -15.12 9.16 12.28
N LEU A 340 -15.15 10.44 11.94
CA LEU A 340 -14.74 10.92 10.61
C LEU A 340 -13.21 10.88 10.43
N ILE A 341 -12.44 11.07 11.50
CA ILE A 341 -10.98 10.88 11.50
C ILE A 341 -10.66 9.39 11.32
N ASP A 342 -11.34 8.51 12.07
CA ASP A 342 -11.15 7.05 11.96
C ASP A 342 -11.49 6.53 10.54
N ARG A 343 -12.40 7.21 9.84
CA ARG A 343 -12.76 6.95 8.43
C ARG A 343 -11.87 7.66 7.41
N GLU A 344 -10.90 8.45 7.87
CA GLU A 344 -9.97 9.23 7.04
C GLU A 344 -10.66 10.21 6.08
N LEU A 345 -11.82 10.73 6.48
CA LEU A 345 -12.52 11.76 5.70
C LEU A 345 -12.08 13.16 6.11
N ILE A 346 -11.60 13.30 7.35
CA ILE A 346 -11.04 14.53 7.89
C ILE A 346 -9.75 14.24 8.66
N VAL A 347 -8.90 15.25 8.79
CA VAL A 347 -7.65 15.19 9.56
C VAL A 347 -7.57 16.35 10.56
N PRO A 348 -6.87 16.19 11.69
CA PRO A 348 -6.55 17.32 12.57
C PRO A 348 -5.74 18.39 11.83
N ALA A 349 -6.10 19.66 12.03
CA ALA A 349 -5.45 20.80 11.37
C ALA A 349 -5.01 21.88 12.38
N GLY A 350 -4.63 21.45 13.58
CA GLY A 350 -4.31 22.33 14.71
C GLY A 350 -5.32 22.23 15.86
N HIS A 351 -5.09 23.02 16.91
CA HIS A 351 -5.90 22.94 18.13
C HIS A 351 -7.36 23.37 17.87
N GLY A 352 -8.29 22.40 17.95
CA GLY A 352 -9.71 22.63 17.71
C GLY A 352 -10.10 22.79 16.23
N LEU A 353 -9.18 22.49 15.30
CA LEU A 353 -9.39 22.59 13.86
C LEU A 353 -9.32 21.22 13.20
N VAL A 354 -10.10 21.04 12.14
CA VAL A 354 -10.07 19.86 11.26
C VAL A 354 -10.19 20.29 9.81
N ASP A 355 -9.54 19.55 8.91
CA ASP A 355 -9.66 19.77 7.46
C ASP A 355 -10.11 18.48 6.76
N VAL A 356 -10.60 18.58 5.54
CA VAL A 356 -10.88 17.41 4.71
C VAL A 356 -9.57 16.69 4.37
N ALA A 357 -9.58 15.37 4.50
CA ALA A 357 -8.38 14.56 4.22
C ALA A 357 -8.17 14.34 2.72
N LEU A 358 -9.26 14.29 1.96
CA LEU A 358 -9.27 13.94 0.55
C LEU A 358 -9.34 15.21 -0.31
N PRO A 359 -8.42 15.38 -1.28
CA PRO A 359 -8.50 16.47 -2.25
C PRO A 359 -9.85 16.49 -2.97
N TYR A 360 -10.38 17.67 -3.25
CA TYR A 360 -11.65 17.90 -3.95
C TYR A 360 -12.92 17.41 -3.25
N LEU A 361 -12.83 16.98 -1.98
CA LEU A 361 -14.01 16.54 -1.23
C LEU A 361 -14.97 17.71 -0.94
N ARG A 362 -14.47 18.92 -0.67
CA ARG A 362 -15.32 20.11 -0.44
C ARG A 362 -16.12 20.44 -1.69
N GLU A 363 -15.48 20.44 -2.84
CA GLU A 363 -16.06 20.69 -4.15
C GLU A 363 -17.12 19.65 -4.49
N HIS A 364 -16.89 18.39 -4.14
CA HIS A 364 -17.90 17.34 -4.26
C HIS A 364 -19.12 17.60 -3.36
N LEU A 365 -18.88 17.97 -2.10
CA LEU A 365 -19.95 18.24 -1.13
C LEU A 365 -20.78 19.48 -1.48
N ARG A 366 -20.18 20.51 -2.07
CA ARG A 366 -20.85 21.76 -2.49
C ARG A 366 -21.69 21.62 -3.77
N ARG A 367 -21.44 20.59 -4.57
CA ARG A 367 -22.19 20.31 -5.82
C ARG A 367 -23.49 19.53 -5.57
N ARG A 368 -23.62 18.94 -4.40
CA ARG A 368 -24.83 18.27 -3.91
C ARG A 368 -25.72 19.28 -3.21
#